data_AF-A0A1V8UA43-F1
#
_entry.id   AF-A0A1V8UA43-F1
#
_cell.length_a   1.000
_cell.length_b   1.000
_cell.length_c   1.000
_cell.angle_alpha   90.00
_cell.angle_beta   90.00
_cell.angle_gamma   90.00
#
_symmetry.space_group_name_H-M   'P 1'
#
loop_
_entity.id
_entity.type
_entity.pdbx_description
1 polymer ?
#
loop_
_entity_poly.entity_id
_entity_poly.type
_entity_poly.pdbx_seq_one_letter_code
_entity_poly.pdbx_strand_id
1 'polypeptide(L)'
;MSKRTTATCYCGAVQLEILTVETPHLRHVRGEDNLSAYSTAKTINTGNTMTSHFCKTCGALMYRRSSGFPGLSFCRIGTVDDIELHDEILKPMAEQFTVSRVKWLEPVEGVRQTEGMSTE
;
A
#
# COMPACT_ATOMS: atom_id res chain seq x y z
N MET A 1 5.26 -16.18 -13.02
CA MET A 1 4.24 -15.33 -12.38
C MET A 1 4.90 -14.66 -11.19
N SER A 2 5.05 -13.34 -11.24
CA SER A 2 5.77 -12.57 -10.20
C SER A 2 5.02 -12.68 -8.88
N LYS A 3 5.65 -13.21 -7.83
CA LYS A 3 5.07 -13.35 -6.48
C LYS A 3 5.03 -12.03 -5.68
N ARG A 4 5.24 -10.89 -6.35
CA ARG A 4 5.30 -9.56 -5.73
C ARG A 4 4.49 -8.56 -6.55
N THR A 5 3.71 -7.73 -5.85
CA THR A 5 2.97 -6.61 -6.43
C THR A 5 3.27 -5.37 -5.61
N THR A 6 4.13 -4.50 -6.14
CA THR A 6 4.46 -3.19 -5.57
C THR A 6 3.83 -2.09 -6.40
N ALA A 7 3.22 -1.11 -5.73
CA ALA A 7 2.57 -0.01 -6.41
C ALA A 7 2.72 1.33 -5.68
N THR A 8 2.78 2.39 -6.47
CA THR A 8 2.62 3.76 -5.99
C THR A 8 1.15 4.15 -6.10
N CYS A 9 0.48 4.39 -4.97
CA CYS A 9 -0.92 4.80 -4.92
C CYS A 9 -1.04 6.32 -4.76
N TYR A 10 -1.90 6.94 -5.57
CA TYR A 10 -2.29 8.34 -5.44
C TYR A 10 -3.64 8.52 -4.73
N CYS A 11 -4.12 7.46 -4.09
CA CYS A 11 -5.35 7.44 -3.33
C CYS A 11 -5.25 8.30 -2.05
N GLY A 12 -5.73 9.54 -2.10
CA GLY A 12 -5.92 10.43 -0.94
C GLY A 12 -4.65 11.03 -0.32
N ALA A 13 -3.47 10.76 -0.88
CA ALA A 13 -2.20 11.38 -0.52
C ALA A 13 -1.26 11.38 -1.75
N VAL A 14 -0.22 12.22 -1.70
CA VAL A 14 0.65 12.53 -2.84
C VAL A 14 1.47 11.34 -3.34
N GLN A 15 1.86 10.41 -2.46
CA GLN A 15 2.58 9.20 -2.86
C GLN A 15 2.46 8.14 -1.76
N LEU A 16 1.90 6.98 -2.09
CA LEU A 16 1.73 5.88 -1.14
C LEU A 16 2.29 4.60 -1.75
N GLU A 17 3.53 4.28 -1.42
CA GLU A 17 4.16 3.03 -1.83
C GLU A 17 3.66 1.87 -0.98
N ILE A 18 3.14 0.85 -1.65
CA ILE A 18 2.60 -0.34 -1.03
C ILE A 18 3.22 -1.61 -1.61
N LEU A 19 3.49 -2.57 -0.73
CA LEU A 19 3.78 -3.94 -1.07
C LEU A 19 2.57 -4.79 -0.69
N THR A 20 1.99 -5.47 -1.68
CA THR A 20 0.88 -6.39 -1.44
C THR A 20 1.44 -7.76 -1.06
N VAL A 21 1.00 -8.27 0.07
CA VAL A 21 1.34 -9.63 0.53
C VAL A 21 0.06 -10.39 0.87
N GLU A 22 0.08 -11.70 0.70
CA GLU A 22 -0.98 -12.54 1.24
C GLU A 22 -0.90 -12.51 2.77
N THR A 23 -2.05 -12.38 3.42
CA THR A 23 -2.15 -12.26 4.88
C THR A 23 -1.50 -13.44 5.63
N PRO A 24 -1.58 -14.70 5.16
CA PRO A 24 -0.85 -15.81 5.78
C PRO A 24 0.68 -15.66 5.74
N HIS A 25 1.23 -14.83 4.85
CA HIS A 25 2.66 -14.55 4.77
C HIS A 25 3.10 -13.36 5.63
N LEU A 26 2.16 -12.62 6.22
CA LEU A 26 2.44 -11.51 7.14
C LEU A 26 2.39 -12.00 8.59
N ARG A 27 3.50 -11.83 9.32
CA ARG A 27 3.60 -12.19 10.74
C ARG A 27 4.06 -11.01 11.57
N HIS A 28 3.33 -10.70 12.64
CA HIS A 28 3.80 -9.78 13.66
C HIS A 28 4.81 -10.50 14.55
N VAL A 29 6.06 -10.01 14.54
CA VAL A 29 7.11 -10.53 15.44
C VAL A 29 7.00 -9.89 16.82
N ARG A 30 6.50 -8.65 16.90
CA ARG A 30 6.26 -7.88 18.13
C ARG A 30 5.24 -6.77 17.93
N GLY A 31 4.66 -6.28 19.02
CA GLY A 31 3.89 -5.03 19.05
C GLY A 31 2.53 -5.06 18.36
N GLU A 32 1.99 -6.25 18.09
CA GLU A 32 0.65 -6.42 17.50
C GLU A 32 -0.45 -5.84 18.40
N ASP A 33 -0.30 -6.02 19.72
CA ASP A 33 -1.16 -5.47 20.77
C ASP A 33 -1.14 -3.92 20.80
N ASN A 34 -0.04 -3.32 20.34
CA ASN A 34 0.12 -1.88 20.24
C ASN A 34 -0.41 -1.29 18.92
N LEU A 35 -1.00 -2.12 18.05
CA LEU A 35 -1.68 -1.64 16.85
C LEU A 35 -3.11 -1.19 17.16
N SER A 36 -3.50 -0.08 16.55
CA SER A 36 -4.89 0.35 16.42
C SER A 36 -5.39 0.09 15.01
N ALA A 37 -6.68 -0.20 14.89
CA ALA A 37 -7.35 -0.37 13.61
C ALA A 37 -8.43 0.71 13.43
N TYR A 38 -8.45 1.34 12.26
CA TYR A 38 -9.51 2.27 11.87
C TYR A 38 -10.07 1.87 10.51
N SER A 39 -11.39 1.73 10.40
CA SER A 39 -12.08 1.30 9.19
C SER A 39 -12.99 2.39 8.66
N THR A 40 -12.94 2.64 7.34
CA THR A 40 -13.87 3.56 6.67
C THR A 40 -14.23 3.04 5.27
N ALA A 41 -15.49 3.24 4.89
CA ALA A 41 -15.97 3.04 3.52
C ALA A 41 -16.33 4.38 2.84
N LYS A 42 -16.50 5.45 3.62
CA LYS A 42 -17.06 6.74 3.16
C LYS A 42 -16.20 7.42 2.09
N THR A 43 -14.89 7.25 2.15
CA THR A 43 -13.92 7.90 1.25
C THR A 43 -13.36 6.96 0.19
N ILE A 44 -13.94 5.76 0.04
CA ILE A 44 -13.47 4.73 -0.88
C ILE A 44 -14.43 4.68 -2.08
N ASN A 45 -13.96 5.07 -3.27
CA ASN A 45 -14.81 5.17 -4.47
C ASN A 45 -15.57 3.89 -4.82
N THR A 46 -15.04 2.72 -4.47
CA THR A 46 -15.68 1.43 -4.75
C THR A 46 -16.72 1.02 -3.69
N GLY A 47 -16.92 1.82 -2.63
CA GLY A 47 -17.77 1.47 -1.49
C GLY A 47 -17.20 0.37 -0.57
N ASN A 48 -16.00 -0.13 -0.86
CA ASN A 48 -15.33 -1.12 -0.02
C ASN A 48 -14.88 -0.50 1.30
N THR A 49 -14.84 -1.31 2.36
CA THR A 49 -14.28 -0.89 3.65
C THR A 49 -12.77 -1.07 3.62
N MET A 50 -12.04 0.02 3.85
CA MET A 50 -10.59 0.00 4.03
C MET A 50 -10.27 0.12 5.52
N THR A 51 -9.56 -0.87 6.06
CA THR A 51 -9.08 -0.90 7.44
C THR A 51 -7.59 -0.60 7.46
N SER A 52 -7.21 0.46 8.18
CA SER A 52 -5.81 0.86 8.39
C SER A 52 -5.32 0.40 9.76
N HIS A 53 -4.20 -0.32 9.78
CA HIS A 53 -3.54 -0.79 11.00
C HIS A 53 -2.28 0.03 11.25
N PHE A 54 -2.24 0.78 12.35
CA PHE A 54 -1.16 1.71 12.68
C PHE A 54 -0.74 1.62 14.13
N CYS A 55 0.52 1.94 14.42
CA CYS A 55 1.06 1.94 15.78
C CYS A 55 0.45 3.08 16.61
N LYS A 56 -0.09 2.75 17.79
CA LYS A 56 -0.66 3.75 18.72
C LYS A 56 0.37 4.76 19.22
N THR A 57 1.64 4.33 19.33
CA THR A 57 2.70 5.14 19.93
C THR A 57 3.31 6.13 18.95
N CYS A 58 3.69 5.69 17.74
CA CYS A 58 4.39 6.54 16.77
C CYS A 58 3.51 6.97 15.58
N GLY A 59 2.29 6.46 15.47
CA GLY A 59 1.37 6.77 14.36
C GLY A 59 1.75 6.14 13.02
N ALA A 60 2.84 5.36 12.95
CA ALA A 60 3.27 4.69 11.73
C ALA A 60 2.18 3.73 11.23
N LEU A 61 1.76 3.93 9.99
CA LEU A 61 0.82 3.05 9.30
C LEU A 61 1.58 1.83 8.80
N MET A 62 1.26 0.65 9.30
CA MET A 62 1.98 -0.59 8.97
C MET A 62 1.42 -1.21 7.70
N TYR A 63 0.11 -1.49 7.69
CA TYR A 63 -0.56 -2.07 6.54
C TYR A 63 -2.06 -1.72 6.53
N ARG A 64 -2.69 -1.93 5.38
CA ARG A 64 -4.13 -1.82 5.20
C ARG A 64 -4.73 -3.14 4.73
N ARG A 65 -6.01 -3.35 5.02
CA ARG A 65 -6.82 -4.47 4.51
C ARG A 65 -8.11 -3.93 3.93
N SER A 66 -8.55 -4.48 2.82
CA SER A 66 -9.76 -4.06 2.12
C SER A 66 -10.79 -5.18 2.08
N SER A 67 -12.06 -4.86 2.28
CA SER A 67 -13.16 -5.81 2.04
C SER A 67 -13.23 -6.25 0.57
N GLY A 68 -12.71 -5.44 -0.36
CA GLY A 68 -12.66 -5.77 -1.79
C GLY A 68 -11.57 -6.79 -2.16
N PHE A 69 -10.58 -6.99 -1.29
CA PHE A 69 -9.51 -7.96 -1.47
C PHE A 69 -9.28 -8.76 -0.18
N PRO A 70 -10.24 -9.63 0.21
CA PRO A 70 -10.10 -10.46 1.39
C PRO A 70 -8.85 -11.32 1.30
N GLY A 71 -8.09 -11.40 2.39
CA GLY A 71 -6.86 -12.21 2.43
C GLY A 71 -5.60 -11.48 1.97
N LEU A 72 -5.68 -10.27 1.40
CA LEU A 72 -4.50 -9.45 1.09
C LEU A 72 -4.24 -8.39 2.16
N SER A 73 -2.95 -8.12 2.42
CA SER A 73 -2.47 -7.03 3.26
C SER A 73 -1.59 -6.10 2.44
N PHE A 74 -1.96 -4.82 2.39
CA PHE A 74 -1.24 -3.77 1.68
C PHE A 74 -0.27 -3.09 2.64
N CYS A 75 0.97 -3.55 2.67
CA CYS A 75 2.02 -3.09 3.59
C CYS A 75 2.64 -1.79 3.11
N ARG A 76 3.02 -0.91 4.03
CA ARG A 76 3.81 0.28 3.71
C ARG A 76 5.26 -0.10 3.44
N ILE A 77 5.77 0.34 2.29
CA ILE A 77 7.17 0.12 1.92
C ILE A 77 8.11 1.03 2.74
N GLY A 78 7.67 2.23 3.10
CA GLY A 78 8.45 3.17 3.92
C GLY A 78 8.81 2.71 5.34
N THR A 79 8.31 1.54 5.79
CA THR A 79 8.74 0.90 7.05
C THR A 79 9.80 -0.18 6.86
N VAL A 80 10.27 -0.40 5.63
CA VAL A 80 11.39 -1.30 5.30
C VAL A 80 12.68 -0.49 5.28
N ASP A 81 13.64 -0.89 6.10
CA ASP A 81 14.93 -0.20 6.31
C ASP A 81 16.09 -0.76 5.47
N ASP A 82 15.86 -1.84 4.74
CA ASP A 82 16.84 -2.45 3.84
C ASP A 82 16.82 -1.79 2.46
N ILE A 83 17.88 -1.05 2.14
CA ILE A 83 18.00 -0.28 0.89
C ILE A 83 18.16 -1.17 -0.36
N GLU A 84 18.80 -2.33 -0.23
CA GLU A 84 18.98 -3.26 -1.35
C GLU A 84 17.62 -3.81 -1.80
N LEU A 85 16.71 -4.04 -0.84
CA LEU A 85 15.33 -4.40 -1.15
C LEU A 85 14.61 -3.29 -1.91
N HIS A 86 14.85 -2.01 -1.61
CA HIS A 86 14.24 -0.90 -2.34
C HIS A 86 14.68 -0.86 -3.80
N ASP A 87 15.96 -1.10 -4.06
CA ASP A 87 16.53 -1.04 -5.41
C ASP A 87 16.15 -2.25 -6.27
N GLU A 88 16.15 -3.46 -5.71
CA GLU A 88 15.98 -4.70 -6.48
C GLU A 88 14.55 -5.26 -6.47
N ILE A 89 13.86 -5.11 -5.33
CA ILE A 89 12.63 -5.86 -5.06
C ILE A 89 11.40 -4.97 -4.97
N LEU A 90 11.52 -3.83 -4.29
CA LEU A 90 10.39 -2.99 -3.93
C LEU A 90 10.13 -1.87 -4.91
N LYS A 91 10.95 -1.72 -5.96
CA LYS A 91 10.69 -0.82 -7.08
C LYS A 91 9.24 -0.95 -7.55
N PRO A 92 8.48 0.14 -7.68
CA PRO A 92 7.07 0.08 -8.05
C PRO A 92 6.91 -0.53 -9.45
N MET A 93 5.97 -1.46 -9.56
CA MET A 93 5.59 -2.09 -10.83
C MET A 93 4.45 -1.34 -11.51
N ALA A 94 3.63 -0.65 -10.72
CA ALA A 94 2.55 0.19 -11.21
C ALA A 94 2.39 1.47 -10.39
N GLU A 95 1.94 2.54 -11.04
CA GLU A 95 1.41 3.74 -10.46
C GLU A 95 -0.10 3.75 -10.67
N GLN A 96 -0.86 3.76 -9.58
CA GLN A 96 -2.31 3.59 -9.59
C GLN A 96 -3.04 4.82 -9.04
N PHE A 97 -4.25 5.05 -9.54
CA PHE A 97 -5.04 6.26 -9.30
C PHE A 97 -4.37 7.54 -9.82
N THR A 98 -3.67 7.46 -10.95
CA THR A 98 -2.88 8.55 -11.53
C THR A 98 -3.68 9.83 -11.81
N VAL A 99 -5.02 9.74 -11.90
CA VAL A 99 -5.95 10.88 -11.94
C VAL A 99 -5.81 11.83 -10.74
N SER A 100 -5.34 11.32 -9.60
CA SER A 100 -5.10 12.08 -8.37
C SER A 100 -3.64 12.48 -8.18
N ARG A 101 -2.74 12.17 -9.13
CA ARG A 101 -1.33 12.57 -9.05
C ARG A 101 -1.21 14.08 -9.10
N VAL A 102 -0.38 14.62 -8.20
CA VAL A 102 -0.08 16.06 -8.17
C VAL A 102 0.73 16.47 -9.41
N LYS A 103 0.47 17.66 -9.93
CA LYS A 103 1.06 18.13 -11.19
C LYS A 103 2.58 18.31 -11.18
N TRP A 104 3.20 18.45 -10.00
CA TRP A 104 4.64 18.65 -9.87
C TRP A 104 5.43 17.34 -9.82
N LEU A 105 4.76 16.20 -9.64
CA LEU A 105 5.39 14.90 -9.53
C LEU A 105 5.35 14.22 -10.89
N GLU A 106 6.53 13.99 -11.46
CA GLU A 106 6.67 13.28 -12.73
C GLU A 106 6.43 11.77 -12.55
N PRO A 107 5.91 11.08 -13.58
CA PRO A 107 5.77 9.62 -13.57
C PRO A 107 7.12 8.93 -13.39
N VAL A 108 7.12 7.78 -12.73
CA VAL A 108 8.32 6.95 -12.63
C VAL A 108 8.59 6.28 -13.98
N GLU A 109 9.81 6.44 -14.49
CA GLU A 109 10.19 5.91 -15.79
C GLU A 109 10.02 4.38 -15.87
N GLY A 110 9.36 3.93 -16.93
CA GLY A 110 9.13 2.50 -17.20
C GLY A 110 8.07 1.83 -16.31
N VAL A 111 7.41 2.57 -15.42
CA VAL A 111 6.37 2.03 -14.53
C VAL A 111 4.99 2.19 -15.16
N ARG A 112 4.20 1.11 -15.12
CA ARG A 112 2.83 1.09 -15.66
C ARG A 112 1.96 2.12 -14.96
N GLN A 113 1.13 2.84 -15.71
CA GLN A 113 0.22 3.86 -15.17
C GLN A 113 -1.24 3.39 -15.27
N THR A 114 -2.03 3.54 -14.20
CA THR A 114 -3.46 3.22 -14.20
C THR A 114 -4.29 4.29 -13.50
N GLU A 115 -5.44 4.64 -14.10
CA GLU A 115 -6.39 5.60 -13.50
C GLU A 115 -7.15 5.02 -12.30
N GLY A 116 -7.23 3.68 -12.20
CA GLY A 116 -7.82 2.93 -11.09
C GLY A 116 -6.82 2.03 -10.38
N MET A 117 -7.32 1.16 -9.50
CA MET A 117 -6.52 0.13 -8.83
C MET A 117 -5.90 -0.83 -9.87
N SER A 118 -4.60 -1.09 -9.78
CA SER A 118 -3.95 -2.11 -10.63
C SER A 118 -4.21 -3.49 -10.03
N THR A 119 -4.71 -4.43 -10.81
CA THR A 119 -5.00 -5.81 -10.37
C THR A 119 -4.13 -6.87 -11.06
N GLU A 120 -3.17 -6.42 -11.86
CA GLU A 120 -2.28 -7.23 -12.70
C GLU A 120 -0.81 -6.97 -12.35
#